data_AF-A0A7L4ENE8-F1
#
_entry.id   AF-A0A7L4ENE8-F1
#
_cell.length_a   1.000
_cell.length_b   1.000
_cell.length_c   1.000
_cell.angle_alpha   90.00
_cell.angle_beta   90.00
_cell.angle_gamma   90.00
#
_symmetry.space_group_name_H-M   'P 1'
#
loop_
_entity.id
_entity.type
_entity.pdbx_description
1 polymer ?
#
loop_
_entity_poly.entity_id
_entity_poly.type
_entity_poly.pdbx_seq_one_letter_code
_entity_poly.pdbx_strand_id
1 'polypeptide(L)'
;TFNTTNVTKLCPGAQCTFAFYGGESLYHKYIFIFQLANAFVFLWLVNFAIALGQCTLAGAFASYYWAYRKPADIPLWPLFSSFGRAIRYHTGSLAFGALILAIVQLIRVILEYLDHKLKGTQNSFTRFLLCCLKCCFWCLEKFLKFINRNAYIMIAIYGKNFCTSAKEAFFLLMRNVVR
;
A
#
# COMPACT_ATOMS: atom_id res chain seq x y z
N THR A 1 28.33 -36.45 -7.00
CA THR A 1 28.70 -35.11 -6.46
C THR A 1 30.05 -34.76 -7.04
N PHE A 2 30.38 -33.49 -7.32
CA PHE A 2 31.64 -33.13 -8.01
C PHE A 2 32.90 -33.70 -7.34
N ASN A 3 32.87 -33.85 -6.01
CA ASN A 3 33.96 -34.41 -5.22
C ASN A 3 34.12 -35.94 -5.33
N THR A 4 33.14 -36.66 -5.89
CA THR A 4 33.21 -38.13 -6.09
C THR A 4 33.62 -38.53 -7.50
N THR A 5 33.79 -37.58 -8.43
CA THR A 5 34.18 -37.85 -9.82
C THR A 5 35.65 -37.52 -10.08
N ASN A 6 36.35 -38.32 -10.90
CA ASN A 6 37.78 -38.16 -11.25
C ASN A 6 38.12 -36.87 -12.05
N VAL A 7 37.17 -35.95 -12.18
CA VAL A 7 37.28 -34.70 -12.97
C VAL A 7 38.40 -33.80 -12.45
N THR A 8 38.61 -33.76 -11.13
CA THR A 8 39.69 -33.01 -10.49
C THR A 8 41.09 -33.55 -10.80
N LYS A 9 41.23 -34.83 -11.15
CA LYS A 9 42.50 -35.43 -11.58
C LYS A 9 42.75 -35.23 -13.08
N LEU A 10 41.70 -35.19 -13.88
CA LEU A 10 41.80 -35.04 -15.34
C LEU A 10 42.08 -33.59 -15.76
N CYS A 11 41.57 -32.60 -15.00
CA CYS A 11 41.71 -31.18 -15.27
C CYS A 11 42.16 -30.41 -14.01
N PRO A 12 43.47 -30.23 -13.77
CA PRO A 12 43.99 -29.46 -12.65
C PRO A 12 43.64 -27.98 -12.84
N GLY A 13 42.58 -27.51 -12.17
CA GLY A 13 42.06 -26.14 -12.28
C GLY A 13 40.54 -26.01 -12.45
N ALA A 14 39.82 -27.13 -12.62
CA ALA A 14 38.36 -27.10 -12.71
C ALA A 14 37.72 -26.65 -11.38
N GLN A 15 36.93 -25.57 -11.42
CA GLN A 15 36.16 -25.07 -10.29
C GLN A 15 34.65 -25.18 -10.56
N CYS A 16 33.88 -25.58 -9.54
CA CYS A 16 32.42 -25.48 -9.60
C CYS A 16 32.01 -24.03 -9.36
N THR A 17 31.67 -23.32 -10.43
CA THR A 17 30.97 -22.04 -10.34
C THR A 17 29.46 -22.27 -10.33
N PHE A 18 28.77 -21.49 -9.51
CA PHE A 18 27.32 -21.48 -9.50
C PHE A 18 26.83 -20.98 -10.86
N ALA A 19 26.12 -21.83 -11.61
CA ALA A 19 25.60 -21.47 -12.94
C ALA A 19 24.29 -20.69 -12.84
N PHE A 20 23.28 -21.24 -12.16
CA PHE A 20 21.98 -20.61 -11.92
C PHE A 20 21.12 -21.48 -10.98
N TYR A 21 20.12 -20.87 -10.33
CA TYR A 21 19.04 -21.60 -9.66
C TYR A 21 18.03 -22.03 -10.75
N GLY A 22 18.11 -23.28 -11.22
CA GLY A 22 17.07 -23.98 -12.03
C GLY A 22 16.83 -23.56 -13.51
N GLY A 23 16.53 -24.56 -14.36
CA GLY A 23 16.46 -24.46 -15.84
C GLY A 23 15.15 -23.91 -16.43
N GLU A 24 14.85 -24.19 -17.71
CA GLU A 24 13.67 -23.72 -18.48
C GLU A 24 12.29 -24.24 -17.99
N SER A 25 12.10 -24.45 -16.68
CA SER A 25 10.79 -24.83 -16.15
C SER A 25 9.90 -23.59 -16.02
N LEU A 26 8.61 -23.74 -16.37
CA LEU A 26 7.59 -22.68 -16.28
C LEU A 26 7.61 -21.94 -14.93
N TYR A 27 7.91 -22.64 -13.84
CA TYR A 27 8.02 -22.10 -12.49
C TYR A 27 9.03 -20.95 -12.34
N HIS A 28 10.19 -21.02 -12.99
CA HIS A 28 11.22 -19.96 -12.90
C HIS A 28 10.80 -18.68 -13.64
N LYS A 29 9.91 -18.78 -14.63
CA LYS A 29 9.35 -17.63 -15.32
C LYS A 29 8.27 -16.92 -14.50
N TYR A 30 7.46 -17.68 -13.75
CA TYR A 30 6.37 -17.13 -12.93
C TYR A 30 6.81 -16.66 -11.53
N ILE A 31 7.96 -17.10 -11.02
CA ILE A 31 8.43 -16.75 -9.67
C ILE A 31 8.52 -15.23 -9.44
N PHE A 32 9.00 -14.47 -10.43
CA PHE A 32 9.10 -13.02 -10.36
C PHE A 32 7.71 -12.36 -10.29
N ILE A 33 6.74 -12.87 -11.06
CA ILE A 33 5.37 -12.38 -11.07
C ILE A 33 4.70 -12.65 -9.71
N PHE A 34 4.90 -13.85 -9.16
CA PHE A 34 4.38 -14.18 -7.83
C PHE A 34 5.00 -13.32 -6.73
N GLN A 35 6.31 -13.03 -6.80
CA GLN A 35 6.97 -12.11 -5.86
C GLN A 35 6.37 -10.70 -5.94
N LEU A 36 6.16 -10.17 -7.17
CA LEU A 36 5.56 -8.85 -7.36
C LEU A 36 4.11 -8.81 -6.87
N ALA A 37 3.32 -9.84 -7.17
CA ALA A 37 1.93 -9.96 -6.72
C ALA A 37 1.87 -10.03 -5.18
N ASN A 38 2.75 -10.80 -4.55
CA ASN A 38 2.81 -10.90 -3.10
C ASN A 38 3.18 -9.56 -2.45
N ALA A 39 4.16 -8.84 -3.03
CA ALA A 39 4.51 -7.49 -2.56
C ALA A 39 3.33 -6.51 -2.70
N PHE A 40 2.59 -6.57 -3.81
CA PHE A 40 1.40 -5.73 -4.01
C PHE A 40 0.29 -6.05 -3.01
N VAL A 41 -0.04 -7.32 -2.81
CA VAL A 41 -1.04 -7.76 -1.83
C VAL A 41 -0.62 -7.36 -0.42
N PHE A 42 0.66 -7.51 -0.08
CA PHE A 42 1.19 -7.06 1.20
C PHE A 42 0.99 -5.55 1.42
N LEU A 43 1.37 -4.72 0.44
CA LEU A 43 1.15 -3.27 0.50
C LEU A 43 -0.35 -2.94 0.64
N TRP A 44 -1.21 -3.64 -0.10
CA TRP A 44 -2.65 -3.44 -0.04
C TRP A 44 -3.22 -3.78 1.34
N LEU A 45 -2.85 -4.93 1.91
CA LEU A 45 -3.29 -5.37 3.24
C LEU A 45 -2.82 -4.42 4.34
N VAL A 46 -1.59 -3.91 4.26
CA VAL A 46 -1.07 -2.92 5.21
C VAL A 46 -1.90 -1.63 5.14
N ASN A 47 -2.15 -1.10 3.94
CA ASN A 47 -2.99 0.10 3.79
C ASN A 47 -4.44 -0.16 4.24
N PHE A 48 -4.97 -1.36 4.03
CA PHE A 48 -6.30 -1.74 4.49
C PHE A 48 -6.38 -1.81 6.03
N ALA A 49 -5.40 -2.40 6.69
CA ALA A 49 -5.32 -2.44 8.15
C ALA A 49 -5.23 -1.03 8.75
N ILE A 50 -4.45 -0.14 8.14
CA ILE A 50 -4.39 1.28 8.52
C ILE A 50 -5.75 1.96 8.33
N ALA A 51 -6.41 1.75 7.19
CA ALA A 51 -7.73 2.31 6.91
C ALA A 51 -8.77 1.85 7.94
N LEU A 52 -8.77 0.56 8.28
CA LEU A 52 -9.65 -0.02 9.28
C LEU A 52 -9.40 0.58 10.67
N GLY A 53 -8.13 0.77 11.06
CA GLY A 53 -7.76 1.44 12.30
C GLY A 53 -8.25 2.88 12.36
N GLN A 54 -8.01 3.67 11.30
CA GLN A 54 -8.48 5.07 11.23
C GLN A 54 -10.01 5.17 11.29
N CYS A 55 -10.72 4.32 10.56
CA CYS A 55 -12.18 4.28 10.56
C CYS A 55 -12.75 3.86 11.92
N THR A 56 -12.11 2.88 12.58
CA THR A 56 -12.52 2.40 13.91
C THR A 56 -12.35 3.47 14.98
N LEU A 57 -11.20 4.15 14.99
CA LEU A 57 -10.93 5.26 15.90
C LEU A 57 -11.90 6.42 15.66
N ALA A 58 -12.10 6.81 14.40
CA ALA A 58 -13.05 7.86 14.04
C ALA A 58 -14.48 7.49 14.49
N GLY A 59 -14.89 6.24 14.32
CA GLY A 59 -16.19 5.74 14.75
C GLY A 59 -16.37 5.76 16.27
N ALA A 60 -15.34 5.33 17.02
CA ALA A 60 -15.37 5.33 18.47
C ALA A 60 -15.45 6.77 19.03
N PHE A 61 -14.66 7.69 18.49
CA PHE A 61 -14.74 9.11 18.88
C PHE A 61 -16.07 9.75 18.48
N ALA A 62 -16.60 9.43 17.30
CA ALA A 62 -17.91 9.91 16.86
C ALA A 62 -19.02 9.43 17.79
N SER A 63 -19.02 8.14 18.16
CA SER A 63 -19.98 7.57 19.10
C SER A 63 -19.92 8.23 20.47
N TYR A 64 -18.74 8.66 20.95
CA TYR A 64 -18.61 9.42 22.18
C TYR A 64 -19.04 10.89 22.03
N TYR A 65 -18.59 11.57 20.97
CA TYR A 65 -18.83 13.00 20.74
C TYR A 65 -20.33 13.28 20.54
N TRP A 66 -20.99 12.48 19.72
CA TRP A 66 -22.41 12.64 19.38
C TRP A 66 -23.39 11.95 20.36
N ALA A 67 -22.91 11.36 21.45
CA ALA A 67 -23.77 10.83 22.51
C ALA A 67 -24.46 11.97 23.28
N TYR A 68 -25.79 11.95 23.31
CA TYR A 68 -26.62 12.99 23.95
C TYR A 68 -26.66 12.82 25.48
N ARG A 69 -26.83 11.59 25.99
CA ARG A 69 -26.76 11.27 27.41
C ARG A 69 -25.52 10.44 27.74
N LYS A 70 -24.57 11.03 28.47
CA LYS A 70 -23.36 10.36 28.94
C LYS A 70 -23.57 9.91 30.40
N PRO A 71 -23.34 8.62 30.77
CA PRO A 71 -22.78 7.52 29.97
C PRO A 71 -23.81 6.57 29.31
N ALA A 72 -25.11 6.79 29.47
CA ALA A 72 -26.15 5.82 29.06
C ALA A 72 -26.14 5.47 27.55
N ASP A 73 -25.81 6.42 26.68
CA ASP A 73 -25.81 6.22 25.22
C ASP A 73 -24.44 5.73 24.68
N ILE A 74 -23.43 5.55 25.55
CA ILE A 74 -22.09 5.11 25.16
C ILE A 74 -22.02 3.58 25.27
N PRO A 75 -21.72 2.84 24.18
CA PRO A 75 -21.54 1.41 24.27
C PRO A 75 -20.35 1.10 25.18
N LEU A 76 -20.47 0.08 26.05
CA LEU A 76 -19.43 -0.29 27.02
C LEU A 76 -18.05 -0.45 26.36
N TRP A 77 -18.00 -1.05 25.16
CA TRP A 77 -16.77 -1.28 24.41
C TRP A 77 -16.82 -0.54 23.06
N PRO A 78 -16.62 0.79 23.04
CA PRO A 78 -16.84 1.61 21.85
C PRO A 78 -15.89 1.27 20.69
N LEU A 79 -14.66 0.84 21.01
CA LEU A 79 -13.67 0.40 20.02
C LEU A 79 -14.11 -0.88 19.30
N PHE A 80 -14.48 -1.92 20.04
CA PHE A 80 -14.92 -3.20 19.45
C PHE A 80 -16.24 -3.06 18.68
N SER A 81 -17.19 -2.27 19.20
CA SER A 81 -18.45 -1.99 18.51
C SER A 81 -18.20 -1.24 17.19
N SER A 82 -17.34 -0.22 17.21
CA SER A 82 -16.99 0.55 16.01
C SER A 82 -16.20 -0.28 14.99
N PHE A 83 -15.31 -1.15 15.47
CA PHE A 83 -14.56 -2.09 14.63
C PHE A 83 -15.48 -3.08 13.92
N GLY A 84 -16.43 -3.68 14.66
CA GLY A 84 -17.43 -4.58 14.09
C GLY A 84 -18.31 -3.91 13.04
N ARG A 85 -18.72 -2.65 13.27
CA ARG A 85 -19.44 -1.83 12.28
C ARG A 85 -18.58 -1.54 11.04
N ALA A 86 -17.31 -1.17 11.23
CA ALA A 86 -16.39 -0.90 10.13
C ALA A 86 -16.20 -2.13 9.23
N ILE A 87 -16.02 -3.32 9.83
CA ILE A 87 -15.89 -4.56 9.08
C ILE A 87 -17.20 -4.93 8.37
N ARG A 88 -18.35 -4.84 9.05
CA ARG A 88 -19.62 -5.30 8.48
C ARG A 88 -20.13 -4.38 7.37
N TYR A 89 -19.99 -3.06 7.52
CA TYR A 89 -20.66 -2.09 6.63
C TYR A 89 -19.69 -1.29 5.75
N HIS A 90 -18.42 -1.15 6.13
CA HIS A 90 -17.50 -0.22 5.46
C HIS A 90 -16.29 -0.90 4.80
N THR A 91 -16.12 -2.21 4.96
CA THR A 91 -14.99 -2.97 4.39
C THR A 91 -14.75 -2.69 2.91
N GLY A 92 -15.78 -2.69 2.07
CA GLY A 92 -15.61 -2.44 0.63
C GLY A 92 -15.05 -1.05 0.31
N SER A 93 -15.53 -0.02 1.01
CA SER A 93 -15.05 1.36 0.84
C SER A 93 -13.63 1.54 1.36
N LEU A 94 -13.28 0.90 2.48
CA LEU A 94 -11.93 0.91 3.04
C LEU A 94 -10.95 0.16 2.13
N ALA A 95 -11.34 -1.02 1.63
CA ALA A 95 -10.56 -1.83 0.70
C ALA A 95 -10.27 -1.11 -0.62
N PHE A 96 -11.27 -0.41 -1.16
CA PHE A 96 -11.11 0.39 -2.37
C PHE A 96 -10.14 1.56 -2.17
N GLY A 97 -10.29 2.34 -1.09
CA GLY A 97 -9.34 3.43 -0.79
C GLY A 97 -7.91 2.92 -0.55
N ALA A 98 -7.77 1.78 0.13
CA ALA A 98 -6.48 1.13 0.34
C ALA A 98 -5.86 0.62 -0.97
N LEU A 99 -6.67 0.14 -1.91
CA LEU A 99 -6.22 -0.33 -3.22
C LEU A 99 -5.62 0.80 -4.05
N ILE A 100 -6.32 1.94 -4.14
CA ILE A 100 -5.82 3.13 -4.85
C ILE A 100 -4.46 3.56 -4.28
N LEU A 101 -4.34 3.60 -2.96
CA LEU A 101 -3.10 3.98 -2.29
C LEU A 101 -1.97 2.97 -2.53
N ALA A 102 -2.29 1.67 -2.51
CA ALA A 102 -1.31 0.61 -2.77
C ALA A 102 -0.79 0.64 -4.21
N ILE A 103 -1.63 0.94 -5.20
CA ILE A 103 -1.21 1.10 -6.60
C ILE A 103 -0.18 2.23 -6.74
N VAL A 104 -0.44 3.39 -6.12
CA VAL A 104 0.48 4.53 -6.19
C VAL A 104 1.79 4.24 -5.45
N GLN A 105 1.73 3.56 -4.31
CA GLN A 105 2.93 3.11 -3.59
C GLN A 105 3.75 2.11 -4.43
N LEU A 106 3.09 1.16 -5.10
CA LEU A 106 3.77 0.21 -5.98
C LEU A 106 4.49 0.91 -7.12
N ILE A 107 3.83 1.87 -7.80
CA ILE A 107 4.47 2.66 -8.87
C ILE A 107 5.71 3.38 -8.34
N ARG A 108 5.63 3.96 -7.14
CA ARG A 108 6.76 4.67 -6.54
C ARG A 108 7.93 3.74 -6.20
N VAL A 109 7.65 2.53 -5.70
CA VAL A 109 8.68 1.48 -5.48
C VAL A 109 9.33 1.06 -6.80
N ILE A 110 8.55 0.90 -7.87
CA ILE A 110 9.07 0.57 -9.20
C ILE A 110 9.97 1.69 -9.74
N LEU A 111 9.57 2.96 -9.61
CA LEU A 111 10.38 4.11 -10.03
C LEU A 111 11.70 4.20 -9.25
N GLU A 112 11.69 3.89 -7.94
CA GLU A 112 12.90 3.84 -7.12
C GLU A 112 13.83 2.69 -7.56
N TYR A 113 13.26 1.52 -7.85
CA TYR A 113 13.99 0.36 -8.35
C TYR A 113 14.63 0.62 -9.72
N LEU A 114 13.90 1.25 -10.65
CA LEU A 114 14.41 1.62 -11.97
C LEU A 114 15.56 2.62 -11.85
N ASP A 115 15.42 3.64 -11.01
CA ASP A 115 16.48 4.60 -10.76
C ASP A 115 17.75 3.93 -10.21
N HIS A 116 17.60 3.00 -9.26
CA HIS A 116 18.74 2.23 -8.74
C HIS A 116 19.43 1.39 -9.81
N LYS A 117 18.66 0.75 -10.71
CA LYS A 117 19.19 -0.10 -11.77
C LYS A 117 19.87 0.69 -12.88
N LEU A 118 19.41 1.91 -13.15
CA LEU A 118 19.90 2.72 -14.26
C LEU A 118 21.06 3.66 -13.88
N LYS A 119 21.50 3.70 -12.62
CA LYS A 119 22.60 4.56 -12.14
C LYS A 119 23.92 4.44 -12.92
N GLY A 120 24.15 3.36 -13.68
CA GLY A 120 25.36 3.15 -14.48
C GLY A 120 25.31 3.55 -15.95
N THR A 121 24.15 3.93 -16.51
CA THR A 121 23.97 4.09 -17.98
C THR A 121 22.92 5.15 -18.34
N GLN A 122 22.93 6.31 -17.67
CA GLN A 122 21.87 7.32 -17.83
C GLN A 122 22.32 8.54 -18.65
N ASN A 123 21.59 8.80 -19.74
CA ASN A 123 21.58 10.09 -20.44
C ASN A 123 20.92 11.16 -19.55
N SER A 124 21.38 12.42 -19.64
CA SER A 124 20.87 13.53 -18.82
C SER A 124 19.34 13.71 -18.88
N PHE A 125 18.73 13.44 -20.04
CA PHE A 125 17.29 13.53 -20.24
C PHE A 125 16.50 12.49 -19.42
N THR A 126 16.94 11.23 -19.41
CA THR A 126 16.27 10.14 -18.69
C THR A 126 16.35 10.36 -17.17
N ARG A 127 17.46 10.92 -16.67
CA ARG A 127 17.61 11.30 -15.26
C ARG A 127 16.66 12.42 -14.86
N PHE A 128 16.50 13.42 -15.71
CA PHE A 128 15.53 14.51 -15.47
C PHE A 128 14.09 13.99 -15.42
N LEU A 129 13.69 13.15 -16.38
CA LEU A 129 12.35 12.58 -16.44
C LEU A 129 12.02 11.72 -15.21
N LEU A 130 12.95 10.85 -14.79
CA LEU A 130 12.78 10.02 -13.58
C LEU A 130 12.64 10.87 -12.32
N CYS A 131 13.42 11.96 -12.20
CA CYS A 131 13.31 12.88 -11.07
C CYS A 131 11.93 13.55 -11.03
N CYS A 132 11.44 14.04 -12.18
CA CYS A 132 10.12 14.66 -12.29
C CYS A 132 9.00 13.69 -11.91
N LEU A 133 9.03 12.46 -12.44
CA LEU A 133 8.05 11.42 -12.11
C LEU A 133 8.10 11.02 -10.63
N LYS A 134 9.29 10.84 -10.04
CA LYS A 134 9.44 10.55 -8.61
C LYS A 134 8.80 11.64 -7.75
N CYS A 135 9.02 12.91 -8.10
CA CYS A 135 8.42 14.05 -7.38
C CYS A 135 6.89 14.04 -7.52
N CYS A 136 6.37 13.89 -8.74
CA CYS A 136 4.93 13.85 -9.00
C CYS A 136 4.22 12.72 -8.23
N PHE A 137 4.75 11.50 -8.30
CA PHE A 137 4.18 10.35 -7.59
C PHE A 137 4.33 10.44 -6.07
N TRP A 138 5.38 11.10 -5.57
CA TRP A 138 5.51 11.38 -4.14
C TRP A 138 4.43 12.37 -3.66
N CYS A 139 4.22 13.46 -4.40
CA CYS A 139 3.15 14.42 -4.11
C CYS A 139 1.77 13.75 -4.17
N LEU A 140 1.51 12.93 -5.19
CA LEU A 140 0.27 12.18 -5.34
C LEU A 140 0.04 11.20 -4.19
N GLU A 141 1.07 10.46 -3.78
CA GLU A 141 1.00 9.54 -2.63
C GLU A 141 0.57 10.28 -1.35
N LYS A 142 1.19 11.44 -1.09
CA LYS A 142 0.86 12.27 0.08
C LYS A 142 -0.56 12.83 0.02
N PHE A 143 -0.96 13.32 -1.14
CA PHE A 143 -2.30 13.83 -1.38
C PHE A 143 -3.38 12.75 -1.20
N LEU A 144 -3.18 11.57 -1.78
CA LEU A 144 -4.10 10.44 -1.64
C LEU A 144 -4.18 9.93 -0.20
N LYS A 145 -3.05 9.85 0.53
CA LYS A 145 -3.04 9.52 1.97
C LYS A 145 -3.92 10.49 2.75
N PHE A 146 -3.80 11.78 2.45
CA PHE A 146 -4.57 12.82 3.10
C PHE A 146 -6.07 12.71 2.79
N ILE A 147 -6.47 12.58 1.51
CA ILE A 147 -7.88 12.41 1.15
C ILE A 147 -8.46 11.13 1.75
N ASN A 148 -7.75 10.00 1.64
CA ASN A 148 -8.22 8.72 2.19
C ASN A 148 -8.49 8.83 3.69
N ARG A 149 -7.58 9.45 4.46
CA ARG A 149 -7.77 9.64 5.90
C ARG A 149 -9.05 10.42 6.22
N ASN A 150 -9.28 11.53 5.52
CA ASN A 150 -10.48 12.34 5.74
C ASN A 150 -11.76 11.63 5.24
N ALA A 151 -11.67 10.89 4.14
CA ALA A 151 -12.77 10.07 3.64
C ALA A 151 -13.15 8.99 4.67
N TYR A 152 -12.19 8.32 5.30
CA TYR A 152 -12.47 7.30 6.33
C TYR A 152 -13.17 7.89 7.56
N ILE A 153 -12.83 9.12 7.96
CA ILE A 153 -13.54 9.83 9.04
C ILE A 153 -14.99 10.10 8.65
N MET A 154 -15.22 10.61 7.43
CA MET A 154 -16.56 10.86 6.91
C MET A 154 -17.40 9.58 6.79
N ILE A 155 -16.80 8.47 6.37
CA ILE A 155 -17.45 7.14 6.33
C ILE A 155 -17.84 6.70 7.74
N ALA A 156 -16.94 6.85 8.72
CA ALA A 156 -17.22 6.43 10.10
C ALA A 156 -18.35 7.22 10.76
N ILE A 157 -18.51 8.50 10.42
CA ILE A 157 -19.54 9.39 10.97
C ILE A 157 -20.88 9.23 10.24
N TYR A 158 -20.87 9.30 8.90
CA TYR A 158 -22.09 9.39 8.09
C TYR A 158 -22.48 8.10 7.39
N GLY A 159 -21.60 7.10 7.34
CA GLY A 159 -21.88 5.79 6.76
C GLY A 159 -22.05 5.78 5.23
N LYS A 160 -21.57 6.80 4.52
CA LYS A 160 -21.69 6.91 3.05
C LYS A 160 -20.61 6.11 2.31
N ASN A 161 -20.80 5.91 1.01
CA ASN A 161 -19.81 5.27 0.12
C ASN A 161 -18.49 6.07 0.05
N PHE A 162 -17.40 5.39 -0.33
CA PHE A 162 -16.06 6.00 -0.43
C PHE A 162 -16.02 7.27 -1.29
N CYS A 163 -16.47 7.22 -2.55
CA CYS A 163 -16.38 8.37 -3.44
C CYS A 163 -17.17 9.59 -2.94
N THR A 164 -18.36 9.36 -2.38
CA THR A 164 -19.17 10.43 -1.80
C THR A 164 -18.47 11.04 -0.59
N SER A 165 -17.96 10.19 0.31
CA SER A 165 -17.26 10.63 1.52
C SER A 165 -15.96 11.36 1.21
N ALA A 166 -15.21 10.91 0.20
CA ALA A 166 -14.00 11.57 -0.27
C ALA A 166 -14.29 12.94 -0.89
N LYS A 167 -15.37 13.05 -1.68
CA LYS A 167 -15.81 14.34 -2.25
C LYS A 167 -16.24 15.32 -1.16
N GLU A 168 -17.01 14.87 -0.18
CA GLU A 168 -17.45 15.73 0.94
C GLU A 168 -16.25 16.16 1.79
N ALA A 169 -15.33 15.25 2.12
CA ALA A 169 -14.09 15.57 2.81
C ALA A 169 -13.26 16.62 2.05
N PHE A 170 -13.05 16.43 0.74
CA PHE A 170 -12.31 17.38 -0.08
C PHE A 170 -12.98 18.75 -0.13
N PHE A 171 -14.31 18.80 -0.29
CA PHE A 171 -15.04 20.07 -0.33
C PHE A 171 -15.03 20.80 1.01
N LEU A 172 -15.14 20.07 2.13
CA LEU A 172 -15.00 20.63 3.48
C LEU A 172 -13.62 21.26 3.67
N LEU A 173 -12.56 20.59 3.20
CA LEU A 173 -11.19 21.10 3.30
C LEU A 173 -10.96 22.32 2.40
N MET A 174 -11.39 22.27 1.14
CA MET A 174 -11.25 23.39 0.20
C MET A 174 -11.97 24.66 0.67
N ARG A 175 -13.12 24.52 1.34
CA ARG A 175 -13.85 25.66 1.91
C ARG A 175 -13.14 26.33 3.08
N ASN A 176 -12.20 25.64 3.74
CA ASN A 176 -11.45 26.14 4.88
C ASN A 176 -9.98 26.42 4.57
N VAL A 177 -9.49 26.14 3.34
CA VAL A 177 -8.09 26.37 2.94
C VAL A 177 -7.74 27.86 2.81
N VAL A 178 -8.75 28.73 2.64
CA VAL A 178 -8.60 30.19 2.46
C VAL A 178 -8.83 30.96 3.78
N ARG A 179 -9.10 30.26 4.89
CA ARG A 179 -9.19 30.83 6.24
C ARG A 179 -7.98 30.43 7.06
#